data_AF-A0A0C2N893-F1
#
_entry.id   AF-A0A0C2N893-F1
#
_cell.length_a   1.000
_cell.length_b   1.000
_cell.length_c   1.000
_cell.angle_alpha   90.00
_cell.angle_beta   90.00
_cell.angle_gamma   90.00
#
_symmetry.space_group_name_H-M   'P 1'
#
loop_
_entity.id
_entity.type
_entity.pdbx_description
1 polymer ?
#
loop_
_entity_poly.entity_id
_entity_poly.type
_entity_poly.pdbx_seq_one_letter_code
_entity_poly.pdbx_strand_id
1 'polypeptide(L)'
;MYEDMKSSHLSIINEDFIKVVFSECESHLRQAFDDESDQGPEYDEYKMCTKTLATTILLFDESNYLDEATLKYYLRLLKVNLRNQEHIPGCSDDSGGMSDSNTLPHPPLLYKLPFLAILIWYTLLFEMKFIFGDINYKLAKMNLSYIT
;
A
#
# COMPACT_ATOMS: atom_id res chain seq x y z
N MET A 1 -24.29 10.57 16.24
CA MET A 1 -23.90 9.29 16.86
C MET A 1 -22.40 9.21 17.15
N TYR A 2 -21.50 9.51 16.20
CA TYR A 2 -20.05 9.57 16.46
C TYR A 2 -19.65 10.68 17.46
N GLU A 3 -20.33 11.83 17.39
CA GLU A 3 -20.14 12.99 18.26
C GLU A 3 -20.43 12.69 19.75
N ASP A 4 -21.46 11.88 20.06
CA ASP A 4 -21.88 11.62 21.45
C ASP A 4 -20.93 10.67 22.20
N MET A 5 -20.33 9.69 21.51
CA MET A 5 -19.30 8.81 22.09
C MET A 5 -18.00 9.55 22.44
N LYS A 6 -17.77 10.74 21.84
CA LYS A 6 -16.55 11.54 22.04
C LYS A 6 -16.45 12.20 23.41
N SER A 7 -17.56 12.44 24.08
CA SER A 7 -17.59 13.34 25.24
C SER A 7 -17.29 12.70 26.59
N SER A 8 -17.53 11.40 26.78
CA SER A 8 -17.42 10.74 28.10
C SER A 8 -16.43 9.59 28.19
N HIS A 9 -16.26 8.79 27.13
CA HIS A 9 -15.44 7.56 27.15
C HIS A 9 -14.12 7.69 26.39
N LEU A 10 -14.02 8.63 25.44
CA LEU A 10 -12.80 8.88 24.67
C LEU A 10 -11.72 9.62 25.45
N SER A 11 -12.00 10.19 26.63
CA SER A 11 -10.96 10.78 27.49
C SER A 11 -9.97 9.74 28.04
N ILE A 12 -10.39 8.48 28.13
CA ILE A 12 -9.53 7.34 28.54
C ILE A 12 -8.61 6.94 27.38
N ILE A 13 -9.10 7.03 26.15
CA ILE A 13 -8.36 6.71 24.93
C ILE A 13 -7.68 8.01 24.47
N ASN A 14 -6.61 8.37 25.16
CA ASN A 14 -5.80 9.51 24.77
C ASN A 14 -4.95 9.17 23.52
N GLU A 15 -4.42 10.21 22.89
CA GLU A 15 -3.63 10.09 21.66
C GLU A 15 -2.40 9.18 21.82
N ASP A 16 -1.76 9.21 23.01
CA ASP A 16 -0.61 8.37 23.32
C ASP A 16 -0.99 6.88 23.34
N PHE A 17 -2.12 6.54 23.94
CA PHE A 17 -2.62 5.16 23.96
C PHE A 17 -2.90 4.65 22.55
N ILE A 18 -3.54 5.47 21.71
CA ILE A 18 -3.80 5.13 20.29
C ILE A 18 -2.46 4.87 19.59
N LYS A 19 -1.49 5.77 19.72
CA LYS A 19 -0.16 5.61 19.10
C LYS A 19 0.54 4.33 19.54
N VAL A 20 0.49 3.99 20.83
CA VAL A 20 1.09 2.75 21.36
C VAL A 20 0.41 1.53 20.73
N VAL A 21 -0.92 1.44 20.79
CA VAL A 21 -1.66 0.29 20.23
C VAL A 21 -1.37 0.12 18.73
N PHE A 22 -1.41 1.21 17.97
CA PHE A 22 -1.12 1.15 16.54
C PHE A 22 0.33 0.79 16.25
N SER A 23 1.30 1.30 17.02
CA SER A 23 2.71 0.92 16.86
C SER A 23 2.97 -0.56 17.13
N GLU A 24 2.26 -1.15 18.10
CA GLU A 24 2.31 -2.58 18.39
C GLU A 24 1.66 -3.40 17.28
N CYS A 25 0.50 -2.96 16.75
CA CYS A 25 -0.13 -3.58 15.58
C CYS A 25 0.80 -3.55 14.37
N GLU A 26 1.45 -2.42 14.08
CA GLU A 26 2.45 -2.32 13.00
C GLU A 26 3.61 -3.29 13.20
N SER A 27 4.13 -3.39 14.42
CA SER A 27 5.24 -4.27 14.78
C SER A 27 4.87 -5.75 14.56
N HIS A 28 3.72 -6.16 15.07
CA HIS A 28 3.19 -7.52 14.91
C HIS A 28 2.95 -7.88 13.45
N LEU A 29 2.40 -6.96 12.65
CA LEU A 29 2.21 -7.21 11.22
C LEU A 29 3.54 -7.39 10.50
N ARG A 30 4.55 -6.57 10.79
CA ARG A 30 5.87 -6.77 10.19
C ARG A 30 6.44 -8.13 10.53
N GLN A 31 6.41 -8.50 11.81
CA GLN A 31 6.92 -9.80 12.24
C GLN A 31 6.17 -10.97 11.58
N ALA A 32 4.84 -10.90 11.51
CA ALA A 32 4.03 -11.96 10.90
C ALA A 32 4.36 -12.18 9.42
N PHE A 33 4.65 -11.11 8.67
CA PHE A 33 4.91 -11.21 7.22
C PHE A 33 6.38 -11.31 6.84
N ASP A 34 7.31 -11.02 7.75
CA ASP A 34 8.74 -11.31 7.55
C ASP A 34 9.00 -12.84 7.59
N ASP A 35 8.19 -13.58 8.37
CA ASP A 35 8.28 -15.04 8.51
C ASP A 35 7.47 -15.80 7.42
N GLU A 36 6.41 -15.19 6.88
CA GLU A 36 5.62 -15.75 5.78
C GLU A 36 6.24 -15.42 4.41
N SER A 37 7.33 -16.11 4.06
CA SER A 37 7.83 -16.13 2.68
C SER A 37 6.96 -17.04 1.79
N ASP A 38 5.64 -16.83 1.77
CA ASP A 38 4.77 -17.76 1.04
C ASP A 38 4.54 -17.33 -0.40
N GLN A 39 4.74 -18.29 -1.31
CA GLN A 39 4.45 -18.15 -2.73
C GLN A 39 2.94 -18.03 -2.87
N GLY A 40 2.44 -16.80 -2.84
CA GLY A 40 1.03 -16.52 -3.08
C GLY A 40 0.56 -17.14 -4.41
N PRO A 41 -0.76 -17.38 -4.55
CA PRO A 41 -1.33 -18.00 -5.73
C PRO A 41 -0.80 -17.32 -7.00
N GLU A 42 -0.31 -18.11 -7.96
CA GLU A 42 0.31 -17.61 -9.19
C GLU A 42 -0.71 -17.00 -10.17
N TYR A 43 -1.88 -16.58 -9.67
CA TYR A 43 -2.91 -15.94 -10.47
C TYR A 43 -2.55 -14.49 -10.73
N ASP A 44 -2.48 -14.17 -12.01
CA ASP A 44 -2.20 -12.84 -12.56
C ASP A 44 -3.12 -11.75 -12.00
N GLU A 45 -4.41 -12.06 -11.83
CA GLU A 45 -5.41 -11.15 -11.25
C GLU A 45 -5.09 -10.81 -9.77
N TYR A 46 -4.69 -11.81 -8.98
CA TYR A 46 -4.36 -11.62 -7.57
C TYR A 46 -3.12 -10.75 -7.39
N LYS A 47 -2.08 -10.97 -8.21
CA LYS A 47 -0.89 -10.11 -8.26
C LYS A 47 -1.25 -8.67 -8.63
N MET A 48 -2.21 -8.49 -9.54
CA MET A 48 -2.68 -7.16 -9.94
C MET A 48 -3.45 -6.45 -8.82
N CYS A 49 -4.37 -7.15 -8.13
CA CYS A 49 -5.09 -6.59 -6.99
C CYS A 49 -4.12 -6.19 -5.87
N THR A 50 -3.13 -7.04 -5.59
CA THR A 50 -2.05 -6.80 -4.62
C THR A 50 -1.28 -5.53 -4.98
N LYS A 51 -0.83 -5.40 -6.23
CA LYS A 51 -0.15 -4.19 -6.70
C LYS A 51 -1.02 -2.94 -6.61
N THR A 52 -2.27 -3.03 -7.07
CA THR A 52 -3.20 -1.90 -7.04
C THR A 52 -3.41 -1.41 -5.61
N LEU A 53 -3.65 -2.32 -4.66
CA LEU A 53 -3.87 -1.98 -3.26
C LEU A 53 -2.61 -1.40 -2.61
N ALA A 54 -1.42 -1.96 -2.88
CA ALA A 54 -0.16 -1.40 -2.42
C ALA A 54 0.08 0.03 -2.94
N THR A 55 -0.20 0.29 -4.23
CA THR A 55 -0.12 1.64 -4.80
C THR A 55 -1.11 2.58 -4.10
N THR A 56 -2.33 2.14 -3.84
CA THR A 56 -3.32 2.94 -3.10
C THR A 56 -2.83 3.31 -1.71
N ILE A 57 -2.22 2.39 -0.97
CA ILE A 57 -1.68 2.68 0.38
C ILE A 57 -0.56 3.71 0.32
N LEU A 58 0.39 3.57 -0.61
CA LEU A 58 1.50 4.52 -0.77
C LEU A 58 0.98 5.92 -1.07
N LEU A 59 0.00 6.01 -1.96
CA LEU A 59 -0.65 7.28 -2.28
C LEU A 59 -1.32 7.91 -1.06
N PHE A 60 -1.99 7.10 -0.27
CA PHE A 60 -2.73 7.53 0.89
C PHE A 60 -1.83 7.91 2.07
N ASP A 61 -0.65 7.29 2.15
CA ASP A 61 0.41 7.63 3.09
C ASP A 61 1.06 8.98 2.73
N GLU A 62 1.34 9.22 1.45
CA GLU A 62 1.92 10.46 0.96
C GLU A 62 0.96 11.65 1.05
N SER A 63 -0.31 11.46 0.67
CA SER A 63 -1.31 12.52 0.63
C SER A 63 -2.71 12.03 0.99
N ASN A 64 -3.46 12.86 1.72
CA ASN A 64 -4.88 12.61 2.01
C ASN A 64 -5.79 12.99 0.83
N TYR A 65 -5.24 13.68 -0.16
CA TYR A 65 -5.95 14.13 -1.35
C TYR A 65 -5.15 13.79 -2.60
N LEU A 66 -5.81 13.21 -3.59
CA LEU A 66 -5.25 13.05 -4.91
C LEU A 66 -5.75 14.21 -5.76
N ASP A 67 -4.85 15.11 -6.17
CA ASP A 67 -5.19 16.07 -7.21
C ASP A 67 -5.47 15.32 -8.53
N GLU A 68 -6.21 15.96 -9.42
CA GLU A 68 -6.67 15.33 -10.65
C GLU A 68 -5.52 14.87 -11.56
N ALA A 69 -4.39 15.60 -11.57
CA ALA A 69 -3.24 15.25 -12.39
C ALA A 69 -2.54 14.00 -11.84
N THR A 70 -2.32 13.95 -10.53
CA THR A 70 -1.77 12.79 -9.84
C THR A 70 -2.68 11.57 -9.99
N LEU A 71 -3.99 11.72 -9.78
CA LEU A 71 -4.97 10.66 -10.01
C LEU A 71 -4.90 10.12 -11.45
N LYS A 72 -4.89 11.00 -12.46
CA LYS A 72 -4.78 10.61 -13.87
C LYS A 72 -3.46 9.89 -14.16
N TYR A 73 -2.35 10.31 -13.56
CA TYR A 73 -1.06 9.66 -13.69
C TYR A 73 -1.13 8.21 -13.18
N TYR A 74 -1.63 8.00 -11.97
CA TYR A 74 -1.73 6.65 -11.39
C TYR A 74 -2.76 5.77 -12.11
N LEU A 75 -3.89 6.32 -12.55
CA LEU A 75 -4.85 5.58 -13.39
C LEU A 75 -4.23 5.15 -14.72
N ARG A 76 -3.36 5.98 -15.32
CA ARG A 76 -2.60 5.58 -16.52
C ARG A 76 -1.61 4.47 -16.21
N LEU A 77 -0.88 4.57 -15.09
CA LEU A 77 0.07 3.55 -14.67
C LEU A 77 -0.61 2.19 -14.46
N LEU A 78 -1.77 2.18 -13.79
CA LEU A 78 -2.60 0.98 -13.61
C LEU A 78 -3.10 0.41 -14.95
N LYS A 79 -3.55 1.27 -15.88
CA LYS A 79 -4.01 0.85 -17.22
C LYS A 79 -2.89 0.31 -18.11
N VAL A 80 -1.67 0.85 -18.02
CA VAL A 80 -0.51 0.37 -18.78
C VAL A 80 -0.09 -1.02 -18.28
N ASN A 81 -0.08 -1.21 -16.96
CA ASN A 81 0.20 -2.52 -16.36
C ASN A 81 -0.85 -3.58 -16.76
N LEU A 82 -2.11 -3.19 -16.86
CA LEU A 82 -3.19 -4.04 -17.39
C LEU A 82 -2.96 -4.47 -18.84
N ARG A 83 -2.64 -3.51 -19.73
CA ARG A 83 -2.47 -3.79 -21.18
C ARG A 83 -1.25 -4.65 -21.48
N ASN A 84 -0.17 -4.51 -20.72
CA ASN A 84 1.04 -5.32 -20.91
C ASN A 84 0.82 -6.80 -20.55
N GLN A 85 -0.28 -7.14 -19.88
CA GLN A 85 -0.63 -8.50 -19.49
C GLN A 85 -1.56 -9.19 -20.52
N GLU A 86 -2.33 -8.43 -21.30
CA GLU A 86 -3.14 -8.96 -22.40
C GLU A 86 -2.28 -9.49 -23.57
N HIS A 87 -1.00 -9.14 -23.62
CA HIS A 87 -0.07 -9.61 -24.63
C HIS A 87 0.67 -10.86 -24.15
N ILE A 88 -0.01 -12.01 -24.16
CA ILE A 88 0.68 -13.31 -24.18
C ILE A 88 1.57 -13.30 -25.44
N PRO A 89 2.90 -13.45 -25.34
CA PRO A 89 3.73 -13.50 -26.54
C PRO A 89 3.44 -14.82 -27.24
N GLY A 90 2.65 -14.77 -28.31
CA GLY A 90 2.77 -15.75 -29.38
C GLY A 90 4.21 -15.70 -29.86
N CYS A 91 4.90 -16.82 -29.70
CA CYS A 91 6.29 -17.05 -30.08
C CYS A 91 6.61 -16.34 -31.41
N SER A 92 7.40 -15.27 -31.32
CA SER A 92 7.95 -14.59 -32.48
C SER A 92 9.38 -14.25 -32.13
N ASP A 93 10.29 -15.10 -32.63
CA ASP A 93 11.69 -14.75 -32.80
C ASP A 93 11.75 -13.51 -33.70
N ASP A 94 11.90 -12.33 -33.13
CA ASP A 94 12.67 -11.31 -33.82
C ASP A 94 13.29 -10.26 -32.90
N SER A 95 14.42 -9.80 -33.41
CA SER A 95 15.51 -9.11 -32.74
C SER A 95 15.30 -7.60 -32.57
N GLY A 96 15.95 -7.05 -31.54
CA GLY A 96 16.55 -5.72 -31.57
C GLY A 96 15.63 -4.52 -31.38
N GLY A 97 15.48 -4.08 -30.12
CA GLY A 97 14.98 -2.74 -29.81
C GLY A 97 15.48 -2.28 -28.44
N MET A 98 16.35 -1.27 -28.43
CA MET A 98 16.84 -0.60 -27.22
C MET A 98 15.65 -0.07 -26.41
N SER A 99 15.44 -0.66 -25.23
CA SER A 99 14.44 -0.21 -24.28
C SER A 99 15.11 0.81 -23.34
N ASP A 100 14.66 2.07 -23.42
CA ASP A 100 15.01 3.09 -22.45
C ASP A 100 14.52 2.63 -21.07
N SER A 101 15.49 2.25 -20.23
CA SER A 101 15.29 1.87 -18.85
C SER A 101 14.77 3.07 -18.06
N ASN A 102 13.45 3.26 -18.08
CA ASN A 102 12.76 3.96 -17.01
C ASN A 102 12.95 3.11 -15.76
N THR A 103 14.00 3.41 -15.01
CA THR A 103 14.32 2.79 -13.73
C THR A 103 13.12 3.04 -12.81
N LEU A 104 12.20 2.10 -12.79
CA LEU A 104 11.11 2.09 -11.84
C LEU A 104 11.77 2.08 -10.46
N PRO A 105 11.50 3.04 -9.57
CA PRO A 105 12.00 2.97 -8.20
C PRO A 105 11.62 1.59 -7.66
N HIS A 106 12.59 0.91 -7.05
CA HIS A 106 12.48 -0.48 -6.61
C HIS A 106 11.09 -0.77 -6.05
N PRO A 107 10.45 -1.89 -6.45
CA PRO A 107 9.08 -2.19 -6.04
C PRO A 107 9.00 -2.10 -4.51
N PRO A 108 8.18 -1.19 -3.94
CA PRO A 108 7.99 -1.08 -2.52
C PRO A 108 7.72 -2.44 -1.88
N LEU A 109 8.26 -2.65 -0.68
CA LEU A 109 8.17 -3.90 0.09
C LEU A 109 6.74 -4.42 0.21
N LEU A 110 5.76 -3.51 0.20
CA LEU A 110 4.33 -3.80 0.08
C LEU A 110 3.97 -4.75 -1.06
N TYR A 111 4.63 -4.69 -2.22
CA TYR A 111 4.35 -5.57 -3.36
C TYR A 111 4.75 -7.03 -3.12
N LYS A 112 5.57 -7.28 -2.10
CA LYS A 112 5.96 -8.64 -1.69
C LYS A 112 5.07 -9.19 -0.60
N LEU A 113 4.25 -8.36 0.04
CA LEU A 113 3.37 -8.79 1.10
C LEU A 113 2.15 -9.53 0.54
N PRO A 114 1.60 -10.51 1.28
CA PRO A 114 0.32 -11.11 0.95
C PRO A 114 -0.78 -10.05 0.81
N PHE A 115 -1.76 -10.24 -0.08
CA PHE A 115 -2.86 -9.29 -0.25
C PHE A 115 -3.56 -8.95 1.08
N LEU A 116 -3.75 -9.97 1.94
CA LEU A 116 -4.34 -9.78 3.27
C LEU A 116 -3.51 -8.84 4.14
N ALA A 117 -2.18 -8.96 4.12
CA ALA A 117 -1.28 -8.07 4.83
C ALA A 117 -1.48 -6.62 4.40
N ILE A 118 -1.52 -6.40 3.08
CA ILE A 118 -1.71 -5.08 2.48
C ILE A 118 -3.09 -4.53 2.89
N LEU A 119 -4.13 -5.37 2.90
CA LEU A 119 -5.47 -4.96 3.34
C LEU A 119 -5.49 -4.54 4.81
N ILE A 120 -4.80 -5.25 5.69
CA ILE A 120 -4.70 -4.88 7.10
C ILE A 120 -3.96 -3.54 7.25
N TRP A 121 -2.86 -3.33 6.51
CA TRP A 121 -2.17 -2.03 6.48
C TRP A 121 -3.08 -0.89 6.03
N TYR A 122 -3.90 -1.11 5.00
CA TYR A 122 -4.89 -0.14 4.56
C TYR A 122 -5.90 0.19 5.66
N THR A 123 -6.44 -0.82 6.35
CA THR A 123 -7.39 -0.63 7.44
C THR A 123 -6.77 0.19 8.57
N LEU A 124 -5.55 -0.10 9.00
CA LEU A 124 -4.87 0.66 10.05
C LEU A 124 -4.66 2.13 9.65
N LEU A 125 -4.21 2.36 8.42
CA LEU A 125 -4.00 3.71 7.89
C LEU A 125 -5.31 4.51 7.83
N PHE A 126 -6.39 3.85 7.40
CA PHE A 126 -7.73 4.44 7.37
C PHE A 126 -8.24 4.77 8.77
N GLU A 127 -8.12 3.85 9.71
CA GLU A 127 -8.56 4.07 11.09
C GLU A 127 -7.82 5.24 11.73
N MET A 128 -6.49 5.31 11.60
CA MET A 128 -5.71 6.43 12.14
C MET A 128 -6.14 7.77 11.56
N LYS A 129 -6.27 7.86 10.24
CA LYS A 129 -6.58 9.12 9.55
C LYS A 129 -8.02 9.58 9.77
N PHE A 130 -9.00 8.67 9.71
CA PHE A 130 -10.42 9.03 9.61
C PHE A 130 -11.23 8.72 10.87
N ILE A 131 -10.88 7.68 11.62
CA ILE A 131 -11.59 7.33 12.86
C ILE A 131 -10.95 8.10 14.02
N PHE A 132 -9.64 7.97 14.22
CA PHE A 132 -8.93 8.65 15.29
C PHE A 132 -8.55 10.10 14.97
N GLY A 133 -8.69 10.50 13.69
CA GLY A 133 -8.60 11.89 13.26
C GLY A 133 -7.17 12.42 13.10
N ASP A 134 -6.16 11.54 13.11
CA ASP A 134 -4.79 11.92 12.79
C ASP A 134 -4.58 11.96 11.28
N ILE A 135 -5.08 13.03 10.65
CA ILE A 135 -4.99 13.22 9.20
C ILE A 135 -3.54 13.27 8.69
N ASN A 136 -2.58 13.61 9.56
CA ASN A 136 -1.16 13.68 9.21
C ASN A 136 -0.41 12.38 9.53
N TYR A 137 -1.11 11.34 9.98
CA TYR A 137 -0.52 10.04 10.23
C TYR A 137 0.19 9.54 8.98
N LYS A 138 1.43 9.11 9.19
CA LYS A 138 2.26 8.45 8.19
C LYS A 138 2.81 7.17 8.79
N LEU A 139 2.82 6.14 7.98
CA LEU A 139 3.41 4.86 8.31
C LEU A 139 4.92 5.06 8.45
N ALA A 140 5.39 5.07 9.71
CA ALA A 140 6.74 5.52 10.09
C ALA A 140 7.89 4.82 9.35
N LYS A 141 7.64 3.69 8.69
CA LYS A 141 8.64 2.87 7.98
C LYS A 141 8.20 2.37 6.59
N MET A 142 7.19 2.97 5.96
CA MET A 142 6.97 2.75 4.52
C MET A 142 7.88 3.61 3.64
N ASN A 143 8.67 4.51 4.23
CA ASN A 143 9.83 5.15 3.59
C ASN A 143 10.89 4.09 3.28
N LEU A 144 10.72 3.42 2.15
CA LEU A 144 11.63 2.46 1.56
C LEU A 144 12.78 3.16 0.86
N SER A 145 13.55 3.91 1.63
CA SER A 145 14.90 4.31 1.25
C SER A 145 15.87 3.69 2.25
N TYR A 146 16.56 2.66 1.77
CA TYR A 146 17.77 2.05 2.34
C TYR A 146 17.62 1.32 3.68
N ILE A 147 17.58 -0.02 3.60
CA ILE A 147 18.36 -0.83 4.54
C ILE A 147 19.70 -1.08 3.84
N THR A 148 20.76 -0.61 4.49
CA THR A 148 22.17 -0.66 4.05
C THR A 148 22.75 -2.05 4.22
#